data_AF-A0A2N8UER5-F1
#
_entry.id   AF-A0A2N8UER5-F1
#
_cell.length_a   1.000
_cell.length_b   1.000
_cell.length_c   1.000
_cell.angle_alpha   90.00
_cell.angle_beta   90.00
_cell.angle_gamma   90.00
#
_symmetry.space_group_name_H-M   'P 1'
#
loop_
_entity.id
_entity.type
_entity.pdbx_description
1 polymer ?
#
loop_
_entity_poly.entity_id
_entity_poly.type
_entity_poly.pdbx_seq_one_letter_code
_entity_poly.pdbx_strand_id
1 'polypeptide(L)'
;MLIALIGPPGAGKASVAHYLCEQHGFELLAIDRLSTADSPAITSLRDSKAMLDYVTDRWERRYVTLDLTTVGDLDAFVKRPFFLCVEVGARVLVRWERWGAKHGRVGLDEFVALDDARSFGGAVVEAQSMRVSESSSSLAGGNGIVDNVASVSLSPTGTPSSGTATGLTALRRYVHLSITNDFAHLQHLHTHLGALNLASDHRLRPCWDTYFLKLCNLASLRSNCMKRRVGAVLVASNRILATGYNGTPSGLRNCNQGGCARCNNTLAGTAGARAGTSACGQNLDECLCLHAEENALLEAGRGKIAAGGATMYCNTCPCLRCAVKIIQTGIRKVVYQLEYSMDQRTKAIFKEAGVEISQFHLDA
;
A
#
# COMPACT_ATOMS: atom_id res chain seq x y z
N MET A 1 13.86 -3.89 -9.61
CA MET A 1 13.16 -3.23 -8.47
C MET A 1 14.15 -2.43 -7.63
N LEU A 2 13.87 -1.17 -7.34
CA LEU A 2 14.62 -0.34 -6.39
C LEU A 2 13.70 0.07 -5.24
N ILE A 3 14.10 -0.24 -4.00
CA ILE A 3 13.40 0.17 -2.78
C ILE A 3 14.19 1.29 -2.09
N ALA A 4 13.56 2.45 -1.91
CA ALA A 4 14.08 3.51 -1.04
C ALA A 4 13.42 3.40 0.33
N LEU A 5 14.22 3.25 1.38
CA LEU A 5 13.74 3.21 2.76
C LEU A 5 13.94 4.58 3.41
N ILE A 6 12.83 5.25 3.71
CA ILE A 6 12.83 6.52 4.43
C ILE A 6 12.24 6.33 5.82
N GLY A 7 12.42 7.29 6.72
CA GLY A 7 11.88 7.19 8.07
C GLY A 7 12.73 7.88 9.12
N PRO A 8 12.20 8.09 10.33
CA PRO A 8 12.91 8.81 11.37
C PRO A 8 14.09 7.99 11.94
N PRO A 9 14.99 8.62 12.71
CA PRO A 9 16.04 7.88 13.43
C PRO A 9 15.46 6.84 14.40
N GLY A 10 16.17 5.71 14.54
CA GLY A 10 15.78 4.60 15.44
C GLY A 10 14.65 3.69 14.92
N ALA A 11 14.18 3.90 13.69
CA ALA A 11 13.05 3.16 13.14
C ALA A 11 13.39 1.73 12.66
N GLY A 12 14.67 1.36 12.56
CA GLY A 12 15.10 0.05 12.03
C GLY A 12 15.21 -0.01 10.51
N LYS A 13 15.53 1.11 9.84
CA LYS A 13 15.64 1.14 8.36
C LYS A 13 16.72 0.20 7.86
N ALA A 14 17.88 0.18 8.52
CA ALA A 14 18.97 -0.70 8.08
C ALA A 14 18.64 -2.17 8.34
N SER A 15 17.89 -2.52 9.39
CA SER A 15 17.38 -3.88 9.57
C SER A 15 16.50 -4.33 8.41
N VAL A 16 15.62 -3.45 7.90
CA VAL A 16 14.81 -3.75 6.72
C VAL A 16 15.68 -3.89 5.47
N ALA A 17 16.66 -3.01 5.27
CA ALA A 17 17.61 -3.13 4.16
C ALA A 17 18.40 -4.44 4.21
N HIS A 18 18.89 -4.81 5.39
CA HIS A 18 19.63 -6.04 5.64
C HIS A 18 18.78 -7.28 5.34
N TYR A 19 17.53 -7.29 5.83
CA TYR A 19 16.57 -8.34 5.50
C TYR A 19 16.38 -8.51 3.99
N LEU A 20 16.26 -7.40 3.24
CA LEU A 20 16.15 -7.44 1.78
C LEU A 20 17.41 -7.98 1.10
N CYS A 21 18.59 -7.58 1.58
CA CYS A 21 19.86 -8.07 1.04
C CYS A 21 20.03 -9.58 1.29
N GLU A 22 19.87 -10.02 2.54
CA GLU A 22 20.11 -11.42 2.94
C GLU A 22 19.04 -12.38 2.42
N GLN A 23 17.77 -12.02 2.55
CA GLN A 23 16.67 -12.96 2.28
C GLN A 23 16.14 -12.86 0.85
N HIS A 24 16.36 -11.73 0.17
CA HIS A 24 15.78 -11.44 -1.14
C HIS A 24 16.79 -11.04 -2.22
N GLY A 25 18.10 -11.06 -1.90
CA GLY A 25 19.19 -10.83 -2.84
C GLY A 25 19.29 -9.39 -3.36
N PHE A 26 18.88 -8.41 -2.55
CA PHE A 26 19.00 -6.99 -2.91
C PHE A 26 20.47 -6.52 -2.78
N GLU A 27 20.90 -5.66 -3.69
CA GLU A 27 22.18 -4.94 -3.62
C GLU A 27 21.97 -3.59 -2.93
N LEU A 28 22.79 -3.27 -1.93
CA LEU A 28 22.72 -2.01 -1.20
C LEU A 28 23.45 -0.90 -1.98
N LEU A 29 22.73 0.14 -2.38
CA LEU A 29 23.27 1.31 -3.05
C LEU A 29 23.42 2.48 -2.07
N ALA A 30 24.57 3.15 -2.12
CA ALA A 30 24.87 4.31 -1.29
C ALA A 30 25.35 5.51 -2.11
N ILE A 31 25.13 6.71 -1.60
CA ILE A 31 25.64 7.97 -2.18
C ILE A 31 26.86 8.43 -1.37
N ASP A 32 27.98 8.64 -2.05
CA ASP A 32 29.22 9.23 -1.52
C ASP A 32 29.76 8.53 -0.25
N ARG A 33 29.75 7.19 -0.26
CA ARG A 33 30.30 6.38 0.84
C ARG A 33 31.57 5.65 0.44
N LEU A 34 32.56 5.67 1.31
CA LEU A 34 33.76 4.85 1.19
C LEU A 34 33.39 3.40 1.57
N SER A 35 33.66 2.46 0.65
CA SER A 35 33.55 1.03 0.94
C SER A 35 34.60 0.66 2.00
N THR A 36 34.16 0.17 3.16
CA THR A 36 35.04 -0.48 4.14
C THR A 36 35.05 -1.98 3.88
N ALA A 37 36.22 -2.61 4.01
CA ALA A 37 36.47 -4.01 3.62
C ALA A 37 35.59 -5.05 4.36
N ASP A 38 34.94 -4.68 5.47
CA ASP A 38 34.15 -5.57 6.34
C ASP A 38 32.63 -5.38 6.21
N SER A 39 32.15 -4.55 5.28
CA SER A 39 30.71 -4.32 5.07
C SER A 39 30.15 -5.16 3.92
N PRO A 40 28.84 -5.47 3.90
CA PRO A 40 28.19 -6.10 2.75
C PRO A 40 28.56 -5.37 1.45
N ALA A 41 28.51 -6.06 0.31
CA ALA A 41 28.83 -5.49 -1.00
C ALA A 41 27.96 -4.25 -1.28
N ILE A 42 28.49 -3.06 -0.95
CA ILE A 42 27.85 -1.77 -1.13
C ILE A 42 28.38 -1.18 -2.42
N THR A 43 27.48 -0.84 -3.33
CA THR A 43 27.83 -0.07 -4.52
C THR A 43 27.66 1.41 -4.19
N SER A 44 28.80 2.12 -4.12
CA SER A 44 28.83 3.56 -3.86
C SER A 44 28.77 4.34 -5.17
N LEU A 45 27.91 5.36 -5.21
CA LEU A 45 27.62 6.19 -6.37
C LEU A 45 27.81 7.66 -6.00
N ARG A 46 28.18 8.49 -6.97
CA ARG A 46 28.56 9.89 -6.70
C ARG A 46 27.41 10.77 -6.20
N ASP A 47 26.20 10.56 -6.72
CA ASP A 47 25.03 11.39 -6.48
C ASP A 47 23.75 10.61 -6.81
N SER A 48 22.58 11.16 -6.45
CA SER A 48 21.29 10.52 -6.69
C SER A 48 20.96 10.37 -8.18
N LYS A 49 21.50 11.24 -9.04
CA LYS A 49 21.35 11.15 -10.49
C LYS A 49 22.11 9.94 -11.06
N ALA A 50 23.37 9.75 -10.67
CA ALA A 50 24.19 8.61 -11.06
C ALA A 50 23.57 7.31 -10.56
N MET A 51 22.94 7.31 -9.37
CA MET A 51 22.15 6.18 -8.90
C MET A 51 20.95 5.89 -9.81
N LEU A 52 20.20 6.91 -10.20
CA LEU A 52 19.06 6.75 -11.10
C LEU A 52 19.48 6.17 -12.45
N ASP A 53 20.57 6.69 -13.03
CA ASP A 53 21.14 6.21 -14.29
C ASP A 53 21.60 4.74 -14.14
N TYR A 54 22.38 4.44 -13.09
CA TYR A 54 22.88 3.09 -12.79
C TYR A 54 21.77 2.04 -12.66
N VAL A 55 20.70 2.37 -11.94
CA VAL A 55 19.55 1.48 -11.72
C VAL A 55 18.70 1.36 -12.98
N THR A 56 18.55 2.43 -13.75
CA THR A 56 17.77 2.41 -15.00
C THR A 56 18.38 1.46 -16.02
N ASP A 57 19.71 1.47 -16.17
CA ASP A 57 20.43 0.53 -17.05
C ASP A 57 20.31 -0.93 -16.59
N ARG A 58 19.95 -1.16 -15.32
CA ARG A 58 19.93 -2.48 -14.66
C ARG A 58 18.59 -2.75 -13.96
N TRP A 59 17.50 -2.21 -14.51
CA TRP A 59 16.20 -2.13 -13.82
C TRP A 59 15.60 -3.48 -13.38
N GLU A 60 16.01 -4.57 -14.05
CA GLU A 60 15.64 -5.96 -13.73
C GLU A 60 16.29 -6.47 -12.43
N ARG A 61 17.39 -5.86 -11.97
CA ARG A 61 18.06 -6.21 -10.70
C ARG A 61 17.34 -5.62 -9.50
N ARG A 62 17.69 -6.10 -8.30
CA ARG A 62 17.07 -5.73 -7.02
C ARG A 62 18.02 -4.85 -6.22
N TYR A 63 17.57 -3.65 -5.87
CA TYR A 63 18.37 -2.63 -5.20
C TYR A 63 17.63 -2.06 -4.01
N VAL A 64 18.37 -1.73 -2.94
CA VAL A 64 17.84 -1.02 -1.79
C VAL A 64 18.74 0.17 -1.46
N THR A 65 18.17 1.28 -1.01
CA THR A 65 18.94 2.46 -0.58
C THR A 65 18.30 3.16 0.61
N LEU A 66 19.15 3.80 1.42
CA LEU A 66 18.77 4.62 2.58
C LEU A 66 19.01 6.12 2.35
N ASP A 67 19.60 6.49 1.20
CA ASP A 67 20.21 7.81 1.02
C ASP A 67 19.31 8.80 0.25
N LEU A 68 18.18 8.35 -0.32
CA LEU A 68 17.19 9.23 -0.97
C LEU A 68 16.34 9.96 0.08
N THR A 69 16.81 11.11 0.54
CA THR A 69 16.27 11.84 1.70
C THR A 69 15.67 13.20 1.37
N THR A 70 15.69 13.62 0.11
CA THR A 70 15.12 14.92 -0.31
C THR A 70 13.92 14.73 -1.24
N VAL A 71 13.08 15.78 -1.33
CA VAL A 71 11.97 15.81 -2.30
C VAL A 71 12.49 15.73 -3.73
N GLY A 72 13.59 16.43 -4.04
CA GLY A 72 14.19 16.42 -5.37
C GLY A 72 14.66 15.04 -5.80
N ASP A 73 15.23 14.27 -4.87
CA ASP A 73 15.60 12.88 -5.12
C ASP A 73 14.35 12.05 -5.42
N LEU A 74 13.41 11.96 -4.48
CA LEU A 74 12.24 11.07 -4.64
C LEU A 74 11.37 11.43 -5.86
N ASP A 75 11.25 12.71 -6.22
CA ASP A 75 10.48 13.15 -7.39
C ASP A 75 11.04 12.61 -8.72
N ALA A 76 12.36 12.44 -8.82
CA ALA A 76 12.99 11.84 -10.00
C ALA A 76 12.71 10.33 -10.09
N PHE A 77 12.74 9.64 -8.95
CA PHE A 77 12.60 8.19 -8.89
C PHE A 77 11.14 7.69 -8.95
N VAL A 78 10.17 8.41 -8.36
CA VAL A 78 8.75 7.99 -8.33
C VAL A 78 8.12 7.85 -9.72
N LYS A 79 8.70 8.51 -10.73
CA LYS A 79 8.27 8.43 -12.13
C LYS A 79 8.63 7.10 -12.78
N ARG A 80 9.43 6.25 -12.12
CA ARG A 80 9.97 5.01 -12.68
C ARG A 80 9.14 3.80 -12.25
N PRO A 81 8.81 2.88 -13.18
CA PRO A 81 7.95 1.72 -12.88
C PRO A 81 8.63 0.67 -12.00
N PHE A 82 9.92 0.78 -11.75
CA PHE A 82 10.69 -0.14 -10.92
C PHE A 82 10.97 0.40 -9.51
N PHE A 83 10.49 1.59 -9.17
CA PHE A 83 10.78 2.26 -7.90
C PHE A 83 9.65 2.08 -6.87
N LEU A 84 10.04 1.81 -5.63
CA LEU A 84 9.14 1.73 -4.48
C LEU A 84 9.73 2.53 -3.31
N CYS A 85 9.03 3.54 -2.82
CA CYS A 85 9.41 4.26 -1.61
C CYS A 85 8.65 3.70 -0.41
N VAL A 86 9.39 3.28 0.62
CA VAL A 86 8.86 2.62 1.81
C VAL A 86 9.24 3.44 3.04
N GLU A 87 8.26 3.86 3.82
CA GLU A 87 8.49 4.50 5.11
C GLU A 87 8.63 3.42 6.18
N VAL A 88 9.69 3.46 6.98
CA VAL A 88 9.84 2.65 8.18
C VAL A 88 9.70 3.57 9.38
N GLY A 89 8.62 3.38 10.14
CA GLY A 89 8.32 4.10 11.38
C GLY A 89 8.39 3.20 12.60
N ALA A 90 8.39 3.79 13.79
CA ALA A 90 8.20 3.10 15.06
C ALA A 90 7.77 4.12 16.13
N ARG A 91 7.15 3.65 17.21
CA ARG A 91 6.78 4.52 18.35
C ARG A 91 8.00 5.25 18.88
N VAL A 92 7.81 6.52 19.27
CA VAL A 92 8.88 7.42 19.72
C VAL A 92 9.74 6.77 20.81
N LEU A 93 9.11 6.17 21.83
CA LEU A 93 9.83 5.50 22.93
C LEU A 93 10.72 4.35 22.44
N VAL A 94 10.23 3.52 21.51
CA VAL A 94 11.00 2.42 20.92
C VAL A 94 12.21 2.97 20.16
N ARG A 95 12.02 4.06 19.41
CA ARG A 95 13.11 4.72 18.66
C ARG A 95 14.14 5.35 19.59
N TRP A 96 13.69 5.96 20.68
CA TRP A 96 14.53 6.55 21.71
C TRP A 96 15.40 5.49 22.41
N GLU A 97 14.81 4.35 22.81
CA GLU A 97 15.55 3.23 23.42
C GLU A 97 16.62 2.68 22.47
N ARG A 98 16.26 2.45 21.21
CA ARG A 98 17.20 1.99 20.16
C ARG A 98 18.31 3.01 19.90
N TRP A 99 17.95 4.29 19.86
CA TRP A 99 18.92 5.37 19.69
C TRP A 99 19.90 5.41 20.84
N GLY A 100 19.40 5.34 22.08
CA GLY A 100 20.19 5.36 23.30
C GLY A 100 21.14 4.18 23.43
N ALA A 101 20.72 2.99 23.01
CA ALA A 101 21.56 1.80 22.98
C ALA A 101 22.76 1.93 22.02
N LYS A 102 22.64 2.73 20.95
CA LYS A 102 23.68 2.90 19.93
C LYS A 102 24.57 4.13 20.14
N HIS A 103 24.00 5.26 20.54
CA HIS A 103 24.70 6.55 20.57
C HIS A 103 24.94 7.07 22.00
N GLY A 104 24.54 6.29 23.02
CA GLY A 104 24.53 6.74 24.41
C GLY A 104 23.19 7.34 24.82
N ARG A 105 22.91 7.37 26.14
CA ARG A 105 21.64 7.86 26.67
C ARG A 105 21.47 9.36 26.44
N VAL A 106 20.41 9.72 25.73
CA VAL A 106 19.92 11.09 25.51
C VAL A 106 18.61 11.25 26.29
N GLY A 107 18.31 12.44 26.81
CA GLY A 107 17.02 12.71 27.46
C GLY A 107 15.85 12.50 26.49
N LEU A 108 14.68 12.07 26.97
CA LEU A 108 13.52 11.86 26.09
C LEU A 108 13.11 13.16 25.38
N ASP A 109 13.09 14.28 26.10
CA ASP A 109 12.72 15.58 25.53
C ASP A 109 13.70 16.03 24.43
N GLU A 110 15.00 15.79 24.62
CA GLU A 110 16.03 16.09 23.63
C GLU A 110 15.89 15.20 22.39
N PHE A 111 15.59 13.91 22.58
CA PHE A 111 15.31 13.02 21.46
C PHE A 111 14.04 13.41 20.69
N VAL A 112 12.98 13.82 21.39
CA VAL A 112 11.75 14.32 20.77
C VAL A 112 12.05 15.58 19.94
N ALA A 113 12.83 16.52 20.47
CA ALA A 113 13.22 17.72 19.73
C ALA A 113 14.03 17.39 18.47
N LEU A 114 14.96 16.43 18.55
CA LEU A 114 15.72 15.93 17.39
C LEU A 114 14.78 15.28 16.35
N ASP A 115 13.80 14.50 16.81
CA ASP A 115 12.85 13.83 15.94
C ASP A 115 11.92 14.82 15.22
N ASP A 116 11.44 15.84 15.92
CA ASP A 116 10.62 16.91 15.35
C ASP A 116 11.40 17.68 14.28
N ALA A 117 12.65 18.06 14.57
CA ALA A 117 13.50 18.75 13.61
C ALA A 117 13.69 17.94 12.31
N ARG A 118 13.86 16.62 12.42
CA ARG A 118 13.98 15.72 11.26
C ARG A 118 12.65 15.42 10.57
N SER A 119 11.55 15.39 11.32
CA SER A 119 10.23 15.06 10.79
C SER A 119 9.57 16.23 10.07
N PHE A 120 9.73 17.44 10.60
CA PHE A 120 9.05 18.64 10.09
C PHE A 120 9.97 19.60 9.33
N GLY A 121 11.29 19.44 9.46
CA GLY A 121 12.26 20.33 8.83
C GLY A 121 12.41 21.61 9.64
N GLY A 122 13.42 21.63 10.53
CA GLY A 122 13.80 22.79 11.33
C GLY A 122 15.29 23.06 11.26
N ALA A 123 15.71 24.28 11.61
CA ALA A 123 17.11 24.57 11.86
C ALA A 123 17.58 23.69 13.02
N VAL A 124 18.64 22.91 12.79
CA VAL A 124 19.29 22.12 13.85
C VAL A 124 19.74 23.13 14.91
N VAL A 125 19.14 23.10 16.09
CA VAL A 125 19.74 23.73 17.26
C VAL A 125 21.04 22.96 17.49
N GLU A 126 22.19 23.63 17.37
CA GLU A 126 23.50 23.04 17.64
C GLU A 126 23.47 22.43 19.05
N ALA A 127 23.29 21.12 19.13
CA ALA A 127 23.59 20.36 20.33
C ALA A 127 25.10 20.51 20.54
N GLN A 128 25.46 21.25 21.59
CA GLN A 128 26.82 21.59 21.94
C GLN A 128 27.75 20.38 21.80
N SER A 129 28.78 20.53 20.98
CA SER A 129 30.02 19.74 20.88
C SER A 129 30.17 18.64 21.97
N MET A 130 29.69 17.43 21.71
CA MET A 130 30.05 16.25 22.51
C MET A 130 31.12 15.46 21.77
N ARG A 131 32.36 15.54 22.28
CA ARG A 131 33.47 14.68 21.88
C ARG A 131 33.14 13.24 22.25
N VAL A 132 32.98 12.36 21.27
CA VAL A 132 32.93 10.91 21.49
C VAL A 132 34.35 10.38 21.32
N SER A 133 34.94 9.89 22.42
CA SER A 133 36.17 9.10 22.39
C SER A 133 35.91 7.75 21.72
N GLU A 134 36.64 7.45 20.66
CA GLU A 134 36.61 6.16 19.97
C GLU A 134 36.95 5.02 20.93
N SER A 135 36.04 4.06 21.05
CA SER A 135 36.38 2.71 21.48
C SER A 135 35.66 1.72 20.57
N SER A 136 36.47 0.86 19.96
CA SER A 136 36.07 -0.20 19.05
C SER A 136 35.41 -1.35 19.82
N SER A 137 34.09 -1.56 19.64
CA SER A 137 33.45 -2.85 19.91
C SER A 137 32.06 -2.99 19.26
N SER A 138 31.90 -4.09 18.51
CA SER A 138 30.68 -4.75 18.00
C SER A 138 29.48 -3.90 17.52
N LEU A 139 29.21 -3.99 16.22
CA LEU A 139 28.08 -3.40 15.47
C LEU A 139 26.69 -4.02 15.74
N ALA A 140 26.54 -4.89 16.75
CA ALA A 140 25.28 -5.54 17.10
C ALA A 140 24.73 -4.93 18.40
N GLY A 141 23.62 -4.20 18.33
CA GLY A 141 22.83 -3.95 19.54
C GLY A 141 22.35 -5.30 20.11
N GLY A 142 22.22 -5.43 21.43
CA GLY A 142 21.91 -6.71 22.11
C GLY A 142 20.66 -7.47 21.63
N ASN A 143 19.83 -6.85 20.77
CA ASN A 143 18.63 -7.44 20.18
C ASN A 143 18.71 -7.66 18.65
N GLY A 144 19.88 -7.46 18.03
CA GLY A 144 20.14 -7.74 16.60
C GLY A 144 19.55 -6.74 15.58
N ILE A 145 18.77 -5.74 16.01
CA ILE A 145 18.23 -4.70 15.12
C ILE A 145 19.36 -3.69 14.80
N VAL A 146 19.81 -3.66 13.54
CA VAL A 146 20.80 -2.71 13.03
C VAL A 146 20.13 -1.43 12.51
N ASP A 147 20.59 -0.27 12.95
CA ASP A 147 20.13 1.02 12.43
C ASP A 147 21.32 1.80 11.86
N ASN A 148 21.29 2.03 10.56
CA ASN A 148 22.24 2.74 9.69
C ASN A 148 23.75 2.43 9.87
N VAL A 149 24.33 1.84 8.82
CA VAL A 149 25.73 2.12 8.42
C VAL A 149 25.73 3.59 8.04
N ALA A 150 26.22 4.46 8.90
CA ALA A 150 26.68 5.81 8.60
C ALA A 150 27.30 6.29 9.90
N SER A 151 28.60 6.07 10.01
CA SER A 151 29.49 6.85 10.84
C SER A 151 29.14 8.32 10.68
N VAL A 152 28.60 8.91 11.75
CA VAL A 152 28.55 10.35 11.91
C VAL A 152 29.99 10.78 12.20
N SER A 153 30.74 11.14 11.16
CA SER A 153 31.92 12.00 11.30
C SER A 153 31.52 13.37 10.77
N LEU A 154 30.97 14.20 11.65
CA LEU A 154 30.84 15.63 11.41
C LEU A 154 32.24 16.24 11.55
N SER A 155 32.91 16.47 10.43
CA SER A 155 33.91 17.54 10.35
C SER A 155 33.24 18.72 9.64
N PRO A 156 33.25 19.93 10.23
CA PRO A 156 32.63 21.09 9.61
C PRO A 156 33.64 21.74 8.65
N THR A 157 33.75 21.20 7.45
CA THR A 157 34.47 21.87 6.34
C THR A 157 33.59 21.89 5.09
N GLY A 158 32.39 22.44 5.24
CA GLY A 158 31.52 22.78 4.13
C GLY A 158 30.61 23.93 4.56
N THR A 159 30.74 25.07 3.87
CA THR A 159 29.84 26.22 4.03
C THR A 159 28.37 25.80 3.89
N PRO A 160 27.46 26.27 4.76
CA PRO A 160 26.05 25.87 4.71
C PRO A 160 25.40 26.40 3.44
N SER A 161 25.01 25.50 2.54
CA SER A 161 24.05 25.84 1.50
C SER A 161 22.69 26.09 2.16
N SER A 162 22.13 27.28 1.93
CA SER A 162 20.91 27.84 2.52
C SER A 162 19.60 27.14 2.10
N GLY A 163 19.57 25.81 2.06
CA GLY A 163 18.37 25.03 1.82
C GLY A 163 17.71 24.65 3.15
N THR A 164 16.45 25.03 3.36
CA THR A 164 15.64 24.46 4.44
C THR A 164 15.60 22.94 4.27
N ALA A 165 16.18 22.18 5.20
CA ALA A 165 16.14 20.72 5.14
C ALA A 165 14.68 20.24 5.06
N THR A 166 14.30 19.57 3.97
CA THR A 166 12.97 18.98 3.84
C THR A 166 12.79 17.90 4.90
N GLY A 167 11.89 18.13 5.86
CA GLY A 167 11.55 17.12 6.86
C GLY A 167 10.87 15.90 6.25
N LEU A 168 10.94 14.76 6.95
CA LEU A 168 10.32 13.50 6.53
C LEU A 168 8.84 13.64 6.12
N THR A 169 8.10 14.55 6.78
CA THR A 169 6.69 14.84 6.48
C THR A 169 6.50 15.27 5.02
N ALA A 170 7.44 16.04 4.45
CA ALA A 170 7.40 16.47 3.05
C ALA A 170 7.60 15.31 2.06
N LEU A 171 8.23 14.21 2.51
CA LEU A 171 8.49 13.02 1.71
C LEU A 171 7.32 12.03 1.70
N ARG A 172 6.42 12.09 2.68
CA ARG A 172 5.30 11.13 2.85
C ARG A 172 4.39 11.00 1.63
N ARG A 173 4.24 12.05 0.83
CA ARG A 173 3.46 12.00 -0.43
C ARG A 173 4.04 11.05 -1.49
N TYR A 174 5.32 10.69 -1.37
CA TYR A 174 6.00 9.74 -2.26
C TYR A 174 5.98 8.31 -1.72
N VAL A 175 5.52 8.10 -0.48
CA VAL A 175 5.50 6.79 0.17
C VAL A 175 4.42 5.92 -0.44
N HIS A 176 4.81 4.73 -0.88
CA HIS A 176 3.92 3.72 -1.43
C HIS A 176 3.44 2.74 -0.37
N LEU A 177 4.26 2.52 0.66
CA LEU A 177 4.01 1.57 1.74
C LEU A 177 4.67 2.06 3.03
N SER A 178 3.98 1.94 4.16
CA SER A 178 4.52 2.26 5.48
C SER A 178 4.62 0.99 6.34
N ILE A 179 5.75 0.81 7.01
CA ILE A 179 6.05 -0.31 7.92
C ILE A 179 6.19 0.24 9.33
N THR A 180 5.43 -0.31 10.27
CA THR A 180 5.55 0.04 11.69
C THR A 180 6.41 -1.01 12.41
N ASN A 181 7.66 -0.66 12.69
CA ASN A 181 8.65 -1.52 13.34
C ASN A 181 8.68 -1.32 14.87
N ASP A 182 7.62 -1.75 15.54
CA ASP A 182 7.52 -1.75 17.00
C ASP A 182 8.06 -3.03 17.66
N PHE A 183 8.72 -3.91 16.89
CA PHE A 183 9.18 -5.20 17.38
C PHE A 183 10.43 -5.07 18.28
N ALA A 184 10.43 -5.81 19.39
CA ALA A 184 11.56 -5.85 20.32
C ALA A 184 12.75 -6.69 19.77
N HIS A 185 12.46 -7.68 18.93
CA HIS A 185 13.44 -8.63 18.39
C HIS A 185 13.42 -8.66 16.86
N LEU A 186 14.61 -8.84 16.26
CA LEU A 186 14.78 -8.90 14.80
C LEU A 186 13.94 -10.00 14.15
N GLN A 187 13.81 -11.16 14.79
CA GLN A 187 13.06 -12.29 14.23
C GLN A 187 11.57 -11.97 14.01
N HIS A 188 10.96 -11.21 14.92
CA HIS A 188 9.57 -10.79 14.75
C HIS A 188 9.42 -9.78 13.61
N LEU A 189 10.38 -8.88 13.44
CA LEU A 189 10.43 -8.00 12.28
C LEU A 189 10.56 -8.82 10.98
N HIS A 190 11.43 -9.83 10.93
CA HIS A 190 11.60 -10.68 9.74
C HIS A 190 10.31 -11.47 9.41
N THR A 191 9.63 -12.03 10.41
CA THR A 191 8.33 -12.68 10.20
C THR A 191 7.30 -11.71 9.64
N HIS A 192 7.26 -10.48 10.17
CA HIS A 192 6.36 -9.44 9.67
C HIS A 192 6.69 -9.03 8.22
N LEU A 193 7.98 -8.82 7.90
CA LEU A 193 8.42 -8.50 6.53
C LEU A 193 8.16 -9.65 5.56
N GLY A 194 8.27 -10.91 6.01
CA GLY A 194 7.94 -12.10 5.24
C GLY A 194 6.45 -12.16 4.90
N ALA A 195 5.57 -11.88 5.87
CA ALA A 195 4.14 -11.80 5.64
C ALA A 195 3.76 -10.62 4.73
N LEU A 196 4.47 -9.50 4.84
CA LEU A 196 4.27 -8.34 3.99
C LEU A 196 4.75 -8.59 2.55
N ASN A 197 5.69 -9.52 2.32
CA ASN A 197 6.23 -9.84 1.01
C ASN A 197 6.69 -8.57 0.24
N LEU A 198 7.60 -7.81 0.85
CA LEU A 198 8.06 -6.51 0.33
C LEU A 198 8.70 -6.61 -1.05
N ALA A 199 9.31 -7.75 -1.37
CA ALA A 199 9.99 -8.02 -2.64
C ALA A 199 9.06 -8.47 -3.78
N SER A 200 7.74 -8.46 -3.58
CA SER A 200 6.76 -8.82 -4.62
C SER A 200 6.73 -7.80 -5.75
N ASP A 201 6.99 -8.24 -6.99
CA ASP A 201 6.92 -7.38 -8.19
C ASP A 201 5.50 -6.85 -8.46
N HIS A 202 4.47 -7.51 -7.91
CA HIS A 202 3.09 -7.03 -7.97
C HIS A 202 2.88 -5.68 -7.26
N ARG A 203 3.80 -5.29 -6.37
CA ARG A 203 3.80 -3.96 -5.71
C ARG A 203 4.16 -2.84 -6.67
N LEU A 204 5.03 -3.12 -7.64
CA LEU A 204 5.44 -2.18 -8.69
C LEU A 204 4.45 -2.17 -9.85
N ARG A 205 4.07 -3.36 -10.31
CA ARG A 205 3.17 -3.55 -11.43
C ARG A 205 2.12 -4.59 -11.05
N PRO A 206 0.90 -4.17 -10.69
CA PRO A 206 -0.15 -5.12 -10.35
C PRO A 206 -0.44 -6.06 -11.52
N CYS A 207 -0.72 -7.33 -11.22
CA CYS A 207 -1.27 -8.22 -12.24
C CYS A 207 -2.68 -7.75 -12.64
N TRP A 208 -3.23 -8.32 -13.72
CA TRP A 208 -4.54 -7.92 -14.22
C TRP A 208 -5.64 -8.04 -13.17
N ASP A 209 -5.67 -9.13 -12.40
CA ASP A 209 -6.69 -9.32 -11.36
C ASP A 209 -6.58 -8.26 -10.25
N THR A 210 -5.37 -7.99 -9.77
CA THR A 210 -5.11 -6.91 -8.80
C THR A 210 -5.55 -5.54 -9.35
N TYR A 211 -5.22 -5.25 -10.62
CA TYR A 211 -5.55 -3.99 -11.27
C TYR A 211 -7.07 -3.80 -11.37
N PHE A 212 -7.79 -4.79 -11.90
CA PHE A 212 -9.25 -4.70 -12.07
C PHE A 212 -10.01 -4.72 -10.74
N LEU A 213 -9.56 -5.47 -9.74
CA LEU A 213 -10.16 -5.42 -8.40
C LEU A 213 -9.91 -4.09 -7.67
N LYS A 214 -8.74 -3.48 -7.83
CA LYS A 214 -8.49 -2.11 -7.35
C LYS A 214 -9.44 -1.11 -8.02
N LEU A 215 -9.72 -1.27 -9.31
CA LEU A 215 -10.73 -0.47 -10.02
C LEU A 215 -12.15 -0.73 -9.51
N CYS A 216 -12.52 -1.97 -9.18
CA CYS A 216 -13.80 -2.28 -8.53
C CYS A 216 -13.93 -1.54 -7.19
N ASN A 217 -12.88 -1.57 -6.37
CA ASN A 217 -12.86 -0.86 -5.10
C ASN A 217 -12.98 0.66 -5.29
N LEU A 218 -12.30 1.23 -6.28
CA LEU A 218 -12.44 2.64 -6.65
C LEU A 218 -13.87 2.98 -7.11
N ALA A 219 -14.46 2.18 -8.01
CA ALA A 219 -15.83 2.36 -8.47
C ALA A 219 -16.82 2.29 -7.31
N SER A 220 -16.62 1.39 -6.35
CA SER A 220 -17.47 1.24 -5.17
C SER A 220 -17.55 2.51 -4.31
N LEU A 221 -16.54 3.39 -4.36
CA LEU A 221 -16.55 4.66 -3.62
C LEU A 221 -17.67 5.61 -4.07
N ARG A 222 -18.20 5.44 -5.29
CA ARG A 222 -19.36 6.19 -5.80
C ARG A 222 -20.71 5.61 -5.40
N SER A 223 -20.74 4.45 -4.73
CA SER A 223 -21.98 3.85 -4.23
C SER A 223 -22.71 4.81 -3.29
N ASN A 224 -24.01 4.95 -3.51
CA ASN A 224 -24.91 5.71 -2.64
C ASN A 224 -25.75 4.82 -1.72
N CYS A 225 -25.52 3.51 -1.74
CA CYS A 225 -26.30 2.55 -0.96
C CYS A 225 -25.94 2.59 0.53
N MET A 226 -26.95 2.63 1.40
CA MET A 226 -26.78 2.66 2.86
C MET A 226 -26.35 1.33 3.48
N LYS A 227 -26.30 0.26 2.69
CA LYS A 227 -26.01 -1.11 3.17
C LYS A 227 -24.57 -1.53 3.00
N ARG A 228 -24.04 -1.34 1.79
CA ARG A 228 -22.71 -1.79 1.38
C ARG A 228 -22.28 -1.03 0.14
N ARG A 229 -20.99 -0.77 0.02
CA ARG A 229 -20.37 -0.22 -1.18
C ARG A 229 -19.85 -1.36 -2.05
N VAL A 230 -20.55 -1.61 -3.16
CA VAL A 230 -20.18 -2.65 -4.13
C VAL A 230 -19.77 -1.98 -5.43
N GLY A 231 -18.71 -2.48 -6.03
CA GLY A 231 -18.22 -2.06 -7.34
C GLY A 231 -17.93 -3.27 -8.22
N ALA A 232 -18.18 -3.11 -9.52
CA ALA A 232 -17.95 -4.11 -10.54
C ALA A 232 -17.29 -3.49 -11.77
N VAL A 233 -16.43 -4.24 -12.44
CA VAL A 233 -15.75 -3.85 -13.67
C VAL A 233 -15.87 -5.01 -14.66
N LEU A 234 -16.35 -4.72 -15.86
CA LEU A 234 -16.47 -5.69 -16.94
C LEU A 234 -15.31 -5.50 -17.91
N VAL A 235 -14.61 -6.58 -18.24
CA VAL A 235 -13.37 -6.55 -19.02
C VAL A 235 -13.44 -7.53 -20.17
N ALA A 236 -12.95 -7.14 -21.35
CA ALA A 236 -12.66 -8.05 -22.45
C ALA A 236 -11.30 -7.70 -23.06
N SER A 237 -10.47 -8.71 -23.35
CA SER A 237 -9.10 -8.51 -23.88
C SER A 237 -8.28 -7.48 -23.07
N ASN A 238 -8.37 -7.55 -21.74
CA ASN A 238 -7.75 -6.60 -20.79
C ASN A 238 -8.15 -5.13 -20.99
N ARG A 239 -9.29 -4.87 -21.63
CA ARG A 239 -9.89 -3.53 -21.77
C ARG A 239 -11.21 -3.47 -21.03
N ILE A 240 -11.42 -2.35 -20.33
CA ILE A 240 -12.67 -2.12 -19.59
C ILE A 240 -13.78 -1.83 -20.60
N LEU A 241 -14.85 -2.63 -20.52
CA LEU A 241 -16.08 -2.42 -21.28
C LEU A 241 -17.03 -1.48 -20.54
N ALA A 242 -17.17 -1.68 -19.23
CA ALA A 242 -18.03 -0.90 -18.37
C ALA A 242 -17.61 -1.00 -16.91
N THR A 243 -18.03 -0.03 -16.11
CA THR A 243 -17.92 -0.03 -14.64
C THR A 243 -19.29 0.15 -14.03
N GLY A 244 -19.53 -0.44 -12.87
CA GLY A 244 -20.78 -0.26 -12.12
C GLY A 244 -20.51 -0.12 -10.63
N TYR A 245 -21.39 0.61 -9.96
CA TYR A 245 -21.49 0.65 -8.50
C TYR A 245 -22.96 0.53 -8.11
N ASN A 246 -23.26 0.08 -6.90
CA ASN A 246 -24.64 -0.10 -6.48
C ASN A 246 -25.30 1.22 -6.00
N GLY A 247 -26.57 1.41 -6.35
CA GLY A 247 -27.32 2.62 -5.99
C GLY A 247 -28.71 2.67 -6.62
N THR A 248 -29.49 3.68 -6.26
CA THR A 248 -30.80 3.94 -6.89
C THR A 248 -30.66 4.30 -8.37
N PRO A 249 -31.69 4.06 -9.21
CA PRO A 249 -31.71 4.42 -10.61
C PRO A 249 -31.43 5.91 -10.86
N SER A 250 -30.87 6.20 -12.03
CA SER A 250 -30.63 7.58 -12.50
C SER A 250 -31.92 8.40 -12.50
N GLY A 251 -31.84 9.63 -12.03
CA GLY A 251 -32.99 10.54 -11.93
C GLY A 251 -33.83 10.39 -10.65
N LEU A 252 -33.57 9.37 -9.82
CA LEU A 252 -34.21 9.23 -8.50
C LEU A 252 -33.32 9.78 -7.38
N ARG A 253 -33.94 10.05 -6.23
CA ARG A 253 -33.21 10.41 -4.99
C ARG A 253 -32.24 9.28 -4.64
N ASN A 254 -31.02 9.63 -4.23
CA ASN A 254 -30.02 8.64 -3.86
C ASN A 254 -30.46 7.83 -2.63
N CYS A 255 -30.00 6.59 -2.49
CA CYS A 255 -30.33 5.77 -1.32
C CYS A 255 -29.88 6.44 0.00
N ASN A 256 -28.70 7.07 0.02
CA ASN A 256 -28.20 7.86 1.16
C ASN A 256 -28.93 9.19 1.40
N GLN A 257 -29.89 9.53 0.54
CA GLN A 257 -30.81 10.66 0.70
C GLN A 257 -32.24 10.16 1.00
N GLY A 258 -32.40 8.91 1.44
CA GLY A 258 -33.71 8.30 1.72
C GLY A 258 -34.43 7.74 0.49
N GLY A 259 -33.78 7.67 -0.68
CA GLY A 259 -34.41 7.23 -1.93
C GLY A 259 -34.75 5.74 -2.04
N CYS A 260 -34.43 4.94 -1.02
CA CYS A 260 -34.78 3.52 -0.97
C CYS A 260 -35.33 3.18 0.42
N ALA A 261 -36.64 2.93 0.50
CA ALA A 261 -37.33 2.70 1.77
C ALA A 261 -36.80 1.47 2.50
N ARG A 262 -36.54 0.37 1.76
CA ARG A 262 -35.94 -0.85 2.30
C ARG A 262 -34.57 -0.61 2.93
N CYS A 263 -33.66 0.03 2.20
CA CYS A 263 -32.31 0.27 2.70
C CYS A 263 -32.31 1.21 3.92
N ASN A 264 -33.26 2.14 3.97
CA ASN A 264 -33.41 3.10 5.06
C ASN A 264 -34.35 2.62 6.18
N ASN A 265 -34.93 1.41 6.08
CA ASN A 265 -35.91 0.88 7.04
C ASN A 265 -37.13 1.80 7.27
N THR A 266 -37.62 2.43 6.20
CA THR A 266 -38.80 3.31 6.24
C THR A 266 -40.05 2.64 5.69
N LEU A 267 -40.06 1.30 5.56
CA LEU A 267 -41.23 0.54 5.13
C LEU A 267 -42.21 0.36 6.29
N ALA A 268 -43.50 0.28 5.98
CA ALA A 268 -44.54 -0.04 6.95
C ALA A 268 -44.23 -1.39 7.61
N GLY A 269 -44.08 -1.42 8.94
CA GLY A 269 -43.67 -2.61 9.71
C GLY A 269 -42.17 -2.70 10.05
N THR A 270 -41.33 -1.81 9.50
CA THR A 270 -39.90 -1.67 9.89
C THR A 270 -39.57 -0.31 10.52
N ALA A 271 -40.59 0.55 10.65
CA ALA A 271 -40.49 1.89 11.22
C ALA A 271 -39.98 1.83 12.67
N GLY A 272 -38.71 2.21 12.86
CA GLY A 272 -38.00 2.15 14.14
C GLY A 272 -36.63 1.45 14.06
N ALA A 273 -36.38 0.65 13.02
CA ALA A 273 -35.06 0.07 12.79
C ALA A 273 -34.10 1.11 12.16
N ARG A 274 -32.88 1.23 12.68
CA ARG A 274 -31.87 2.19 12.16
C ARG A 274 -31.59 1.95 10.68
N ALA A 275 -31.53 2.99 9.84
CA ALA A 275 -31.18 2.86 8.43
C ALA A 275 -29.91 2.00 8.25
N GLY A 276 -29.91 1.09 7.28
CA GLY A 276 -28.83 0.14 7.07
C GLY A 276 -28.92 -1.17 7.86
N THR A 277 -29.88 -1.38 8.77
CA THR A 277 -29.93 -2.61 9.62
C THR A 277 -30.87 -3.73 9.17
N SER A 278 -31.77 -3.52 8.21
CA SER A 278 -32.56 -4.63 7.61
C SER A 278 -31.67 -5.85 7.28
N ALA A 279 -32.10 -7.02 7.75
CA ALA A 279 -31.35 -8.26 7.60
C ALA A 279 -31.12 -8.63 6.13
N CYS A 280 -30.03 -9.36 5.87
CA CYS A 280 -29.75 -9.91 4.55
C CYS A 280 -30.93 -10.77 4.09
N GLY A 281 -31.39 -10.58 2.84
CA GLY A 281 -32.45 -11.39 2.25
C GLY A 281 -33.90 -10.95 2.53
N GLN A 282 -34.12 -9.97 3.42
CA GLN A 282 -35.48 -9.47 3.72
C GLN A 282 -35.93 -8.39 2.71
N ASN A 283 -37.21 -8.43 2.34
CA ASN A 283 -37.92 -7.49 1.46
C ASN A 283 -37.12 -7.07 0.21
N LEU A 284 -36.50 -8.05 -0.47
CA LEU A 284 -35.60 -7.79 -1.61
C LEU A 284 -36.30 -7.20 -2.84
N ASP A 285 -37.60 -7.42 -2.94
CA ASP A 285 -38.54 -6.90 -3.92
C ASP A 285 -38.82 -5.39 -3.73
N GLU A 286 -38.72 -4.89 -2.49
CA GLU A 286 -38.91 -3.47 -2.18
C GLU A 286 -37.61 -2.64 -2.32
N CYS A 287 -36.52 -3.27 -2.74
CA CYS A 287 -35.23 -2.60 -2.94
C CYS A 287 -35.21 -1.88 -4.29
N LEU A 288 -35.12 -0.54 -4.25
CA LEU A 288 -34.93 0.25 -5.48
C LEU A 288 -33.50 0.23 -6.01
N CYS A 289 -32.52 -0.11 -5.17
CA CYS A 289 -31.12 -0.07 -5.58
C CYS A 289 -30.78 -1.17 -6.59
N LEU A 290 -30.16 -0.76 -7.71
CA LEU A 290 -29.45 -1.64 -8.63
C LEU A 290 -28.10 -2.04 -8.03
N HIS A 291 -27.70 -3.27 -8.29
CA HIS A 291 -26.40 -3.82 -7.93
C HIS A 291 -25.31 -3.33 -8.88
N ALA A 292 -24.05 -3.42 -8.45
CA ALA A 292 -22.92 -2.95 -9.25
C ALA A 292 -22.78 -3.76 -10.55
N GLU A 293 -22.99 -5.07 -10.46
CA GLU A 293 -22.99 -6.02 -11.56
C GLU A 293 -24.07 -5.66 -12.58
N GLU A 294 -25.27 -5.32 -12.11
CA GLU A 294 -26.39 -4.93 -12.97
C GLU A 294 -26.08 -3.64 -13.73
N ASN A 295 -25.56 -2.62 -13.04
CA ASN A 295 -25.17 -1.37 -13.68
C ASN A 295 -24.06 -1.57 -14.73
N ALA A 296 -23.06 -2.42 -14.43
CA ALA A 296 -22.00 -2.73 -15.40
C ALA A 296 -22.54 -3.46 -16.64
N LEU A 297 -23.48 -4.39 -16.46
CA LEU A 297 -24.13 -5.12 -17.56
C LEU A 297 -25.00 -4.21 -18.42
N LEU A 298 -25.79 -3.32 -17.79
CA LEU A 298 -26.67 -2.37 -18.48
C LEU A 298 -25.86 -1.39 -19.34
N GLU A 299 -24.75 -0.88 -18.81
CA GLU A 299 -23.88 0.05 -19.52
C GLU A 299 -23.14 -0.61 -20.71
N ALA A 300 -22.63 -1.84 -20.51
CA ALA A 300 -21.92 -2.53 -21.59
C ALA A 300 -22.86 -2.94 -22.74
N GLY A 301 -24.06 -3.42 -22.41
CA GLY A 301 -25.00 -4.01 -23.36
C GLY A 301 -24.52 -5.37 -23.90
N ARG A 302 -25.47 -6.25 -24.26
CA ARG A 302 -25.18 -7.65 -24.63
C ARG A 302 -24.21 -7.79 -25.82
N GLY A 303 -24.31 -6.92 -26.82
CA GLY A 303 -23.51 -7.00 -28.04
C GLY A 303 -22.00 -6.91 -27.79
N LYS A 304 -21.56 -6.03 -26.87
CA LYS A 304 -20.14 -5.88 -26.52
C LYS A 304 -19.61 -7.04 -25.68
N ILE A 305 -20.48 -7.70 -24.90
CA ILE A 305 -20.12 -8.81 -24.01
C ILE A 305 -19.91 -10.11 -24.80
N ALA A 306 -20.86 -10.42 -25.68
CA ALA A 306 -20.87 -11.68 -26.43
C ALA A 306 -19.71 -11.81 -27.43
N ALA A 307 -19.19 -10.68 -27.94
CA ALA A 307 -18.14 -10.66 -28.95
C ALA A 307 -16.73 -11.01 -28.40
N GLY A 308 -16.50 -10.98 -27.09
CA GLY A 308 -15.14 -10.89 -26.54
C GLY A 308 -14.77 -11.80 -25.37
N GLY A 309 -15.62 -12.77 -24.99
CA GLY A 309 -15.31 -13.68 -23.87
C GLY A 309 -15.05 -12.93 -22.55
N ALA A 310 -15.96 -12.03 -22.17
CA ALA A 310 -15.75 -11.08 -21.09
C ALA A 310 -15.59 -11.74 -19.71
N THR A 311 -14.81 -11.07 -18.85
CA THR A 311 -14.60 -11.37 -17.43
C THR A 311 -15.21 -10.24 -16.59
N MET A 312 -15.99 -10.60 -15.58
CA MET A 312 -16.49 -9.66 -14.58
C MET A 312 -15.66 -9.70 -13.31
N TYR A 313 -15.15 -8.54 -12.89
CA TYR A 313 -14.51 -8.34 -11.60
C TYR A 313 -15.49 -7.68 -10.65
N CYS A 314 -15.57 -8.15 -9.40
CA CYS A 314 -16.41 -7.57 -8.36
C CYS A 314 -15.66 -7.47 -7.03
N ASN A 315 -15.86 -6.40 -6.25
CA ASN A 315 -15.27 -6.36 -4.92
C ASN A 315 -15.98 -7.30 -3.92
N THR A 316 -17.23 -7.69 -4.18
CA THR A 316 -18.01 -8.64 -3.38
C THR A 316 -18.57 -9.73 -4.30
N CYS A 317 -18.68 -10.97 -3.82
CA CYS A 317 -19.29 -12.07 -4.56
C CYS A 317 -20.71 -11.70 -5.07
N PRO A 318 -21.03 -11.97 -6.35
CA PRO A 318 -22.34 -11.61 -6.90
C PRO A 318 -23.51 -12.33 -6.21
N CYS A 319 -24.62 -11.61 -6.02
CA CYS A 319 -25.84 -12.24 -5.52
C CYS A 319 -26.48 -13.15 -6.59
N LEU A 320 -27.37 -14.06 -6.16
CA LEU A 320 -28.02 -15.00 -7.08
C LEU A 320 -28.73 -14.31 -8.26
N ARG A 321 -29.39 -13.16 -8.03
CA ARG A 321 -30.07 -12.40 -9.09
C ARG A 321 -29.08 -11.82 -10.11
N CYS A 322 -27.92 -11.37 -9.65
CA CYS A 322 -26.85 -10.87 -10.54
C CYS A 322 -26.21 -12.02 -11.30
N ALA A 323 -25.96 -13.14 -10.65
CA ALA A 323 -25.38 -14.33 -11.26
C ALA A 323 -26.21 -14.86 -12.45
N VAL A 324 -27.54 -14.91 -12.33
CA VAL A 324 -28.43 -15.26 -13.45
C VAL A 324 -28.25 -14.31 -14.64
N LYS A 325 -28.13 -12.99 -14.39
CA LYS A 325 -27.93 -11.97 -15.44
C LYS A 325 -26.54 -12.06 -16.07
N ILE A 326 -25.51 -12.35 -15.28
CA ILE A 326 -24.13 -12.57 -15.73
C ILE A 326 -24.08 -13.77 -16.69
N ILE A 327 -24.71 -14.89 -16.32
CA ILE A 327 -24.82 -16.08 -17.17
C ILE A 327 -25.53 -15.73 -18.48
N GLN A 328 -26.69 -15.09 -18.41
CA GLN A 328 -27.53 -14.79 -19.57
C GLN A 328 -26.86 -13.84 -20.57
N THR A 329 -25.97 -12.96 -20.09
CA THR A 329 -25.25 -11.99 -20.93
C THR A 329 -24.02 -12.60 -21.63
N GLY A 330 -23.62 -13.82 -21.27
CA GLY A 330 -22.55 -14.57 -21.94
C GLY A 330 -21.15 -14.38 -21.35
N ILE A 331 -21.06 -13.85 -20.13
CA ILE A 331 -19.79 -13.74 -19.39
C ILE A 331 -19.26 -15.13 -19.07
N ARG A 332 -17.94 -15.32 -19.20
CA ARG A 332 -17.30 -16.64 -19.03
C ARG A 332 -16.52 -16.79 -17.73
N LYS A 333 -16.12 -15.67 -17.11
CA LYS A 333 -15.34 -15.67 -15.87
C LYS A 333 -15.79 -14.57 -14.93
N VAL A 334 -15.80 -14.87 -13.63
CA VAL A 334 -16.08 -13.94 -12.54
C VAL A 334 -14.95 -14.03 -11.52
N VAL A 335 -14.34 -12.88 -11.19
CA VAL A 335 -13.31 -12.78 -10.16
C VAL A 335 -13.81 -11.85 -9.06
N TYR A 336 -13.75 -12.29 -7.79
CA TYR A 336 -14.24 -11.49 -6.67
C TYR A 336 -13.28 -11.43 -5.48
N GLN A 337 -13.36 -10.37 -4.68
CA GLN A 337 -12.49 -10.19 -3.50
C GLN A 337 -13.14 -10.70 -2.19
N LEU A 338 -14.30 -10.15 -1.83
CA LEU A 338 -14.95 -10.41 -0.53
C LEU A 338 -16.07 -11.45 -0.66
N GLU A 339 -16.16 -12.36 0.31
CA GLU A 339 -17.26 -13.32 0.41
C GLU A 339 -18.60 -12.65 0.74
N TYR A 340 -19.67 -13.36 0.40
CA TYR A 340 -21.04 -13.00 0.73
C TYR A 340 -21.83 -14.22 1.24
N SER A 341 -22.94 -13.98 1.95
CA SER A 341 -23.68 -15.05 2.65
C SER A 341 -24.31 -16.10 1.73
N MET A 342 -24.32 -15.88 0.41
CA MET A 342 -25.00 -16.73 -0.58
C MET A 342 -24.04 -17.42 -1.58
N ASP A 343 -22.75 -17.42 -1.29
CA ASP A 343 -21.70 -17.80 -2.24
C ASP A 343 -21.85 -19.22 -2.79
N GLN A 344 -22.32 -20.17 -1.99
CA GLN A 344 -22.43 -21.57 -2.44
C GLN A 344 -23.49 -21.76 -3.53
N ARG A 345 -24.62 -21.05 -3.46
CA ARG A 345 -25.67 -21.12 -4.49
C ARG A 345 -25.21 -20.43 -5.78
N THR A 346 -24.58 -19.26 -5.65
CA THR A 346 -23.99 -18.54 -6.79
C THR A 346 -22.94 -19.41 -7.51
N LYS A 347 -22.01 -20.01 -6.76
CA LYS A 347 -20.97 -20.91 -7.30
C LYS A 347 -21.58 -22.13 -8.01
N ALA A 348 -22.66 -22.70 -7.46
CA ALA A 348 -23.34 -23.85 -8.06
C ALA A 348 -23.92 -23.52 -9.45
N ILE A 349 -24.66 -22.41 -9.58
CA ILE A 349 -25.28 -22.04 -10.87
C ILE A 349 -24.24 -21.59 -11.90
N PHE A 350 -23.14 -20.96 -11.48
CA PHE A 350 -22.04 -20.64 -12.40
C PHE A 350 -21.38 -21.90 -12.92
N LYS A 351 -21.14 -22.89 -12.05
CA LYS A 351 -20.61 -24.20 -12.46
C LYS A 351 -21.53 -24.90 -13.46
N GLU A 352 -22.84 -24.92 -13.21
CA GLU A 352 -23.83 -25.50 -14.11
C GLU A 352 -23.84 -24.81 -15.48
N ALA A 353 -23.71 -23.48 -15.50
CA ALA A 353 -23.68 -22.67 -16.72
C ALA A 353 -22.30 -22.61 -17.42
N GLY A 354 -21.27 -23.27 -16.89
CA GLY A 354 -19.90 -23.23 -17.44
C GLY A 354 -19.21 -21.88 -17.31
N VAL A 355 -19.52 -21.10 -16.26
CA VAL A 355 -18.87 -19.83 -15.91
C VAL A 355 -17.83 -20.09 -14.83
N GLU A 356 -16.57 -19.73 -15.08
CA GLU A 356 -15.49 -19.83 -14.08
C GLU A 356 -15.72 -18.78 -12.98
N ILE A 357 -15.60 -19.17 -11.72
CA ILE A 357 -15.63 -18.25 -10.58
C ILE A 357 -14.44 -18.48 -9.66
N SER A 358 -13.69 -17.41 -9.36
CA SER A 358 -12.54 -17.47 -8.46
C SER A 358 -12.54 -16.30 -7.48
N GLN A 359 -12.13 -16.58 -6.26
CA GLN A 359 -11.83 -15.54 -5.27
C GLN A 359 -10.36 -15.13 -5.41
N PHE A 360 -10.09 -13.82 -5.32
CA PHE A 360 -8.75 -13.28 -5.38
C PHE A 360 -8.52 -12.29 -4.24
N HIS A 361 -7.45 -12.50 -3.49
CA HIS A 361 -7.08 -11.66 -2.36
C HIS A 361 -6.07 -10.61 -2.83
N LEU A 362 -6.33 -9.33 -2.52
CA LEU A 362 -5.37 -8.27 -2.76
C LEU A 362 -4.29 -8.32 -1.70
N ASP A 363 -3.02 -8.26 -2.12
CA ASP A 363 -1.90 -8.05 -1.22
C ASP A 363 -2.10 -6.75 -0.41
N ALA A 364 -1.71 -6.79 0.86
CA ALA A 364 -1.80 -5.68 1.80
C ALA A 364 -0.87 -4.50 1.45
#